data_AF-A0A3B8XNC5-F1
#
_entry.id   AF-A0A3B8XNC5-F1
#
_cell.length_a   1.000
_cell.length_b   1.000
_cell.length_c   1.000
_cell.angle_alpha   90.00
_cell.angle_beta   90.00
_cell.angle_gamma   90.00
#
_symmetry.space_group_name_H-M   'P 1'
#
loop_
_entity.id
_entity.type
_entity.pdbx_description
1 polymer ?
#
loop_
_entity_poly.entity_id
_entity_poly.type
_entity_poly.pdbx_seq_one_letter_code
_entity_poly.pdbx_strand_id
1 'polypeptide(L)' 'RVKETWGDITDSDIEKIEGKRDRLAGVLQERYGKEKEAAEKEIDQWLSRL' A
#
# COMPACT_ATOMS: atom_id res chain seq x y z
N ARG A 1 10.64 1.73 -0.80
CA ARG A 1 10.10 2.49 -1.97
C ARG A 1 8.56 2.51 -2.01
N VAL A 2 7.84 2.46 -0.87
CA VAL A 2 6.36 2.49 -0.87
C VAL A 2 5.85 3.81 -1.46
N LYS A 3 6.33 4.95 -0.95
CA LYS A 3 6.03 6.29 -1.48
C LYS A 3 6.39 6.49 -2.96
N GLU A 4 7.41 5.78 -3.45
CA GLU A 4 7.81 5.83 -4.86
C GLU A 4 6.87 5.03 -5.76
N THR A 5 6.22 3.99 -5.21
CA THR A 5 5.24 3.17 -5.94
C THR A 5 3.85 3.80 -5.87
N TRP A 6 3.52 4.38 -4.72
CA TRP A 6 2.25 5.02 -4.45
C TRP A 6 2.51 6.46 -3.98
N GLY A 7 2.54 7.38 -4.93
CA GLY A 7 2.88 8.79 -4.67
C GLY A 7 1.89 9.54 -3.77
N ASP A 8 0.69 9.00 -3.54
CA ASP A 8 -0.30 9.57 -2.63
C ASP A 8 -0.09 9.11 -1.18
N ILE A 9 0.66 8.01 -0.96
CA ILE A 9 0.97 7.54 0.40
C ILE A 9 1.95 8.52 1.06
N THR A 10 1.56 9.04 2.22
CA THR A 10 2.39 9.97 2.99
C THR A 10 3.33 9.22 3.94
N ASP A 11 4.33 9.91 4.49
CA ASP A 11 5.26 9.33 5.44
C ASP A 11 4.53 8.80 6.70
N SER A 12 3.50 9.51 7.16
CA SER A 12 2.64 9.07 8.26
C SER A 12 1.84 7.80 7.95
N ASP A 13 1.44 7.60 6.69
CA ASP A 13 0.78 6.35 6.28
C ASP A 13 1.79 5.19 6.30
N ILE A 14 3.03 5.42 5.87
CA ILE A 14 4.11 4.41 5.92
C ILE A 14 4.42 4.01 7.36
N GLU A 15 4.44 4.98 8.29
CA GLU A 15 4.60 4.70 9.72
C GLU A 15 3.45 3.85 10.25
N LYS A 16 2.21 4.12 9.86
CA LYS A 16 1.03 3.31 10.24
C LYS A 16 1.05 1.91 9.63
N ILE A 17 1.68 1.75 8.46
CA ILE A 17 1.77 0.45 7.78
C ILE A 17 2.70 -0.49 8.54
N GLU A 18 3.76 0.01 9.18
CA GLU A 18 4.76 -0.80 9.91
C GLU A 18 5.30 -2.02 9.12
N GLY A 19 5.30 -1.96 7.79
CA GLY A 19 5.64 -3.10 6.93
C GLY A 19 4.61 -4.22 6.85
N LYS A 20 3.40 -4.04 7.43
CA LYS A 20 2.30 -5.01 7.39
C LYS A 20 1.47 -4.83 6.12
N ARG A 21 1.38 -5.90 5.32
CA ARG A 21 0.55 -5.95 4.09
C ARG A 21 -0.90 -5.56 4.32
N ASP A 22 -1.53 -6.05 5.39
CA ASP A 22 -2.94 -5.76 5.70
C ASP A 22 -3.19 -4.26 5.93
N ARG A 23 -2.26 -3.57 6.61
CA ARG A 23 -2.32 -2.12 6.81
C ARG A 23 -2.13 -1.36 5.50
N LEU A 24 -1.20 -1.79 4.66
CA LEU A 24 -0.99 -1.20 3.34
C LEU A 24 -2.24 -1.37 2.46
N ALA A 25 -2.91 -2.53 2.53
CA ALA A 25 -4.16 -2.74 1.82
C ALA A 25 -5.27 -1.81 2.33
N GLY A 26 -5.34 -1.55 3.64
CA GLY A 26 -6.25 -0.56 4.22
C GLY A 26 -5.99 0.86 3.70
N VAL A 27 -4.72 1.29 3.70
CA VAL A 27 -4.33 2.61 3.17
C VAL A 27 -4.65 2.72 1.68
N LEU A 28 -4.40 1.68 0.88
CA LEU A 28 -4.73 1.68 -0.54
C LEU A 28 -6.25 1.73 -0.79
N GLN A 29 -7.06 1.09 0.05
CA GLN A 29 -8.52 1.22 0.02
C GLN A 29 -8.95 2.66 0.34
N GLU A 30 -8.41 3.26 1.40
CA GLU A 30 -8.80 4.61 1.86
C GLU A 30 -8.33 5.74 0.93
N ARG A 31 -7.09 5.67 0.44
CA ARG A 31 -6.47 6.73 -0.37
C ARG A 31 -6.82 6.64 -1.85
N TYR A 32 -6.86 5.42 -2.37
CA TYR A 32 -7.05 5.17 -3.81
C TYR A 32 -8.44 4.60 -4.14
N GLY A 33 -9.31 4.37 -3.15
CA GLY A 33 -10.64 3.80 -3.37
C GLY A 33 -10.61 2.40 -3.96
N LYS A 34 -9.50 1.66 -3.78
CA LYS A 34 -9.35 0.32 -4.36
C LYS A 34 -10.15 -0.69 -3.57
N GLU A 35 -10.63 -1.72 -4.24
CA GLU A 35 -11.15 -2.89 -3.55
C GLU A 35 -10.00 -3.66 -2.90
N LYS A 36 -10.30 -4.36 -1.80
CA LYS A 36 -9.31 -5.12 -1.02
C LYS A 36 -8.47 -6.04 -1.91
N GLU A 37 -9.11 -6.78 -2.81
CA GLU A 37 -8.42 -7.73 -3.69
C GLU A 37 -7.45 -7.04 -4.68
N ALA A 38 -7.86 -5.90 -5.23
CA ALA A 38 -7.01 -5.09 -6.11
C ALA A 38 -5.82 -4.50 -5.34
N ALA A 39 -6.05 -3.97 -4.13
CA ALA A 39 -4.99 -3.48 -3.26
C ALA A 39 -3.99 -4.58 -2.90
N GLU A 40 -4.47 -5.75 -2.50
CA GLU A 40 -3.64 -6.91 -2.15
C GLU A 40 -2.79 -7.39 -3.32
N LYS A 41 -3.37 -7.46 -4.53
CA LYS A 41 -2.64 -7.86 -5.74
C LYS A 41 -1.54 -6.87 -6.12
N GLU A 42 -1.79 -5.58 -5.92
CA GLU A 42 -0.81 -4.54 -6.23
C GLU A 42 0.36 -4.55 -5.23
N ILE A 43 0.06 -4.79 -3.95
CA ILE A 43 1.08 -5.01 -2.92
C ILE A 43 1.92 -6.24 -3.25
N ASP A 44 1.28 -7.33 -3.68
CA ASP A 44 1.97 -8.56 -4.06
C ASP A 44 2.93 -8.34 -5.24
N GLN A 45 2.47 -7.64 -6.29
CA GLN A 45 3.30 -7.26 -7.42
C GLN A 45 4.47 -6.36 -7.03
N TRP A 46 4.24 -5.45 -6.08
CA TRP A 46 5.28 -4.59 -5.56
C TRP A 46 6.33 -5.37 -4.76
N LEU A 47 5.89 -6.27 -3.88
CA LEU A 47 6.77 -7.15 -3.11
C LEU A 47 7.58 -8.09 -4.01
N SER A 48 7.00 -8.57 -5.11
CA SER A 48 7.71 -9.41 -6.09
C SER A 48 8.76 -8.65 -6.92
N ARG A 49 8.73 -7.31 -6.94
CA ARG A 49 9.68 -6.45 -7.67
C ARG A 49 10.76 -5.86 -6.75
N LEU A 50 10.66 -6.13 -5.45
CA LEU A 50 11.55 -5.67 -4.40
C LEU A 50 12.74 -6.64 -4.23
#